data_AF-A0A661YCF7-F1
#
_entry.id   AF-A0A661YCF7-F1
#
_cell.length_a   1.000
_cell.length_b   1.000
_cell.length_c   1.000
_cell.angle_alpha   90.00
_cell.angle_beta   90.00
_cell.angle_gamma   90.00
#
_symmetry.space_group_name_H-M   'P 1'
#
loop_
_entity.id
_entity.type
_entity.pdbx_description
1 polymer ?
#
loop_
_entity_poly.entity_id
_entity_poly.type
_entity_poly.pdbx_seq_one_letter_code
_entity_poly.pdbx_strand_id
1 'polypeptide(L)'
;MEKKIQISSTFKIISLVLIAIGIASLTYGFITDPVKTWANYLMNNYYFLSLGIGITFFGALQYITHSGWAVGFNRIYQAMGNIIPV
;
A
#
# COMPACT_ATOMS: atom_id res chain seq x y z
N MET A 1 27.82 6.38 1.37
CA MET A 1 27.31 6.14 0.00
C MET A 1 25.90 5.59 0.11
N GLU A 2 24.88 6.38 -0.24
CA GLU A 2 23.49 5.89 -0.27
C GLU A 2 23.37 4.81 -1.36
N LYS A 3 23.23 3.55 -0.95
CA LYS A 3 22.95 2.46 -1.88
C LYS A 3 21.48 2.58 -2.31
N LYS A 4 21.24 3.36 -3.37
CA LYS A 4 19.91 3.48 -3.97
C LYS A 4 19.44 2.11 -4.43
N ILE A 5 18.22 1.73 -4.03
CA ILE A 5 17.60 0.48 -4.45
C ILE A 5 17.39 0.55 -5.97
N GLN A 6 18.06 -0.32 -6.71
CA GLN A 6 17.85 -0.43 -8.16
C GLN A 6 16.59 -1.26 -8.40
N ILE A 7 15.54 -0.61 -8.89
CA ILE A 7 14.27 -1.26 -9.20
C ILE A 7 14.37 -1.86 -10.61
N SER A 8 14.12 -3.18 -10.72
CA SER A 8 14.05 -3.89 -12.00
C SER A 8 12.97 -3.30 -12.90
N SER A 9 13.23 -3.25 -14.21
CA SER A 9 12.26 -2.82 -15.22
C SER A 9 10.98 -3.68 -15.19
N THR A 10 11.13 -4.98 -14.97
CA THR A 10 10.02 -5.92 -14.84
C THR A 10 9.08 -5.55 -13.71
N PHE A 11 9.62 -5.16 -12.54
CA PHE A 11 8.80 -4.76 -11.40
C PHE A 11 7.95 -3.53 -11.73
N LYS A 12 8.54 -2.52 -12.38
CA LYS A 12 7.81 -1.31 -12.80
C LYS A 12 6.68 -1.63 -13.78
N ILE A 13 6.95 -2.50 -14.76
CA ILE A 13 5.95 -2.90 -15.75
C ILE A 13 4.80 -3.63 -15.08
N ILE A 14 5.09 -4.59 -14.19
CA ILE A 14 4.06 -5.34 -13.46
C ILE A 14 3.20 -4.39 -12.61
N SER A 15 3.81 -3.47 -11.86
CA SER A 15 3.07 -2.49 -11.06
C SER A 15 2.16 -1.63 -11.94
N LEU A 16 2.64 -1.19 -13.10
CA LEU A 16 1.86 -0.37 -14.03
C LEU A 16 0.68 -1.15 -14.65
N VAL A 17 0.89 -2.43 -15.00
CA VAL A 17 -0.17 -3.31 -15.51
C VAL A 17 -1.25 -3.55 -14.46
N LEU A 18 -0.87 -3.77 -13.20
CA LEU A 18 -1.84 -3.97 -12.10
C LEU A 18 -2.69 -2.71 -11.85
N ILE A 19 -2.08 -1.51 -11.93
CA ILE A 19 -2.82 -0.25 -11.84
C ILE A 19 -3.83 -0.13 -13.00
N ALA A 20 -3.42 -0.46 -14.23
CA ALA A 20 -4.31 -0.43 -15.39
C ALA A 20 -5.51 -1.39 -15.25
N ILE A 21 -5.28 -2.60 -14.74
CA ILE A 21 -6.34 -3.58 -14.47
C ILE A 21 -7.30 -3.05 -13.38
N GLY A 22 -6.78 -2.40 -12.35
CA GLY A 22 -7.60 -1.77 -11.30
C GLY A 22 -8.54 -0.70 -11.87
N ILE A 23 -8.03 0.20 -12.71
CA ILE A 23 -8.83 1.25 -13.36
C ILE A 23 -9.89 0.65 -14.30
N ALA A 24 -9.52 -0.35 -15.11
CA ALA A 24 -10.44 -1.04 -16.00
C ALA A 24 -11.58 -1.74 -15.22
N SER A 25 -11.25 -2.38 -14.10
CA SER A 25 -12.24 -3.05 -13.25
C SER A 25 -13.19 -2.06 -12.58
N LEU A 26 -12.67 -0.91 -12.13
CA LEU A 26 -13.48 0.15 -11.50
C LEU A 26 -14.45 0.78 -12.50
N THR A 27 -13.97 1.12 -13.70
CA THR A 27 -14.82 1.67 -14.78
C THR A 27 -15.91 0.69 -15.21
N TYR A 28 -15.57 -0.59 -15.36
CA TYR A 28 -16.56 -1.63 -15.66
C TYR A 28 -17.61 -1.78 -14.54
N GLY A 29 -17.19 -1.72 -13.27
CA GLY A 29 -18.10 -1.76 -12.12
C GLY A 29 -19.11 -0.61 -12.16
N PHE A 30 -18.66 0.61 -12.44
CA PHE A 30 -19.55 1.78 -12.51
C PHE A 30 -20.53 1.74 -13.69
N ILE A 31 -20.23 1.02 -14.77
CA ILE A 31 -21.17 0.84 -15.88
C ILE A 31 -22.24 -0.21 -15.55
N THR A 32 -21.88 -1.25 -14.80
CA THR A 32 -22.75 -2.41 -14.55
C THR A 32 -23.62 -2.26 -13.31
N ASP A 33 -23.04 -1.87 -12.17
CA ASP A 33 -23.76 -1.66 -10.91
C ASP A 33 -23.04 -0.57 -10.08
N PRO A 34 -23.44 0.70 -10.23
CA PRO A 34 -22.83 1.81 -9.51
C PRO A 34 -22.94 1.69 -7.99
N VAL A 35 -24.08 1.20 -7.49
CA VAL A 35 -24.37 1.18 -6.04
C VAL A 35 -23.47 0.17 -5.35
N LYS A 36 -23.36 -1.05 -5.90
CA LYS A 36 -22.44 -2.07 -5.40
C LYS A 36 -20.98 -1.65 -5.54
N THR A 37 -20.64 -0.96 -6.63
CA THR A 37 -19.28 -0.49 -6.89
C THR A 37 -18.82 0.51 -5.84
N TRP A 38 -19.66 1.45 -5.42
CA TRP A 38 -19.33 2.37 -4.32
C TRP A 38 -19.05 1.64 -3.00
N ALA A 39 -19.86 0.65 -2.64
CA ALA A 39 -19.65 -0.15 -1.43
C ALA A 39 -18.32 -0.93 -1.48
N ASN A 40 -18.01 -1.55 -2.63
CA ASN A 40 -16.75 -2.26 -2.83
C ASN A 40 -15.54 -1.31 -2.83
N TYR A 41 -15.68 -0.13 -3.43
CA TYR A 41 -14.63 0.88 -3.44
C TYR A 41 -14.32 1.38 -2.03
N LEU A 42 -15.35 1.66 -1.22
CA LEU A 42 -15.18 2.04 0.18
C LEU A 42 -14.49 0.94 0.98
N MET A 43 -14.91 -0.32 0.82
CA MET A 43 -14.28 -1.47 1.48
C MET A 43 -12.79 -1.59 1.13
N ASN A 44 -12.43 -1.41 -0.14
CA ASN A 44 -11.04 -1.45 -0.58
C ASN A 44 -10.20 -0.35 0.07
N ASN A 45 -10.69 0.89 0.06
CA ASN A 45 -10.01 2.02 0.71
C ASN A 45 -9.83 1.79 2.22
N TYR A 46 -10.88 1.31 2.90
CA TYR A 46 -10.83 1.00 4.33
C TYR A 46 -9.80 -0.09 4.65
N TYR A 47 -9.68 -1.11 3.78
CA TYR A 47 -8.69 -2.16 3.93
C TYR A 47 -7.26 -1.63 3.87
N PHE A 48 -6.92 -0.84 2.85
CA PHE A 48 -5.58 -0.25 2.71
C PHE A 48 -5.26 0.77 3.80
N LEU A 49 -6.25 1.56 4.22
CA LEU A 49 -6.10 2.49 5.35
C LEU A 49 -5.78 1.73 6.64
N SER A 50 -6.51 0.65 6.92
CA SER A 50 -6.30 -0.19 8.10
C SER A 50 -4.91 -0.83 8.10
N LEU A 51 -4.42 -1.28 6.94
CA LEU A 51 -3.05 -1.79 6.79
C LEU A 51 -2.00 -0.69 7.04
N GLY A 52 -2.18 0.49 6.47
CA GLY A 52 -1.27 1.63 6.65
C GLY A 52 -1.15 2.04 8.12
N ILE A 53 -2.29 2.18 8.81
CA ILE A 53 -2.34 2.49 10.24
C ILE A 53 -1.69 1.37 11.05
N GLY A 54 -2.04 0.10 10.78
CA GLY A 54 -1.52 -1.05 11.51
C GLY A 54 0.01 -1.15 11.44
N ILE A 55 0.60 -0.92 10.27
CA ILE A 55 2.06 -0.97 10.09
C ILE A 55 2.75 0.25 10.70
N THR A 56 2.14 1.44 10.59
CA THR A 56 2.68 2.65 11.22
C THR A 56 2.70 2.50 12.75
N PHE A 57 1.61 1.99 13.32
CA PHE A 57 1.53 1.67 14.74
C PHE A 57 2.54 0.60 15.15
N PHE A 58 2.65 -0.49 14.37
CA PHE A 58 3.62 -1.55 14.65
C PHE A 58 5.06 -1.02 14.61
N GLY A 59 5.41 -0.20 13.61
CA GLY A 59 6.70 0.46 13.51
C GLY A 59 6.99 1.32 14.75
N ALA A 60 6.01 2.13 15.18
CA ALA A 60 6.14 2.94 16.40
C ALA A 60 6.37 2.08 17.67
N LEU A 61 5.67 0.94 17.81
CA LEU A 61 5.90 0.00 18.90
C LEU A 61 7.33 -0.55 18.91
N GLN A 62 7.88 -0.90 17.75
CA GLN A 62 9.26 -1.40 17.65
C GLN A 62 10.27 -0.33 18.08
N TYR A 63 10.01 0.95 17.77
CA TYR A 63 10.83 2.08 18.22
C TYR A 63 10.76 2.26 19.74
N ILE A 64 9.57 2.24 20.35
CA ILE A 64 9.40 2.44 21.81
C ILE A 64 10.07 1.30 22.60
N THR A 65 9.90 0.07 22.14
CA THR A 65 10.45 -1.13 22.79
C THR A 65 11.95 -1.32 22.57
N HIS A 66 12.59 -0.47 21.75
CA HIS A 66 14.01 -0.57 21.40
C HIS A 66 14.38 -1.97 20.85
N SER A 67 13.49 -2.50 20.01
CA SER A 67 13.62 -3.85 19.47
C SER A 67 14.75 -3.93 18.42
N GLY A 68 15.86 -4.59 18.78
CA GLY A 68 17.07 -4.64 17.94
C GLY A 68 16.91 -5.39 16.61
N TRP A 69 16.00 -6.37 16.53
CA TRP A 69 15.76 -7.13 15.29
C TRP A 69 14.94 -6.33 14.26
N ALA A 70 14.11 -5.40 14.72
CA ALA A 70 13.22 -4.62 13.86
C ALA A 70 13.94 -3.52 13.08
N VAL A 71 15.18 -3.19 13.43
CA VAL A 71 15.98 -2.10 12.83
C VAL A 71 16.12 -2.27 11.31
N GLY A 72 16.28 -3.50 10.83
CA GLY A 72 16.38 -3.80 9.40
C GLY A 72 15.09 -3.54 8.61
N PHE A 73 13.94 -3.52 9.28
CA PHE A 73 12.61 -3.37 8.66
C PHE A 73 12.06 -1.95 8.74
N ASN A 74 12.75 -1.01 9.40
CA ASN A 74 12.27 0.37 9.55
C ASN A 74 11.91 1.05 8.22
N ARG A 75 12.67 0.77 7.15
CA ARG A 75 12.39 1.30 5.81
C ARG A 75 11.12 0.71 5.19
N ILE A 76 10.79 -0.53 5.51
CA ILE A 76 9.58 -1.21 5.05
C ILE A 76 8.37 -0.62 5.77
N TYR A 77 8.44 -0.44 7.09
CA TYR A 77 7.36 0.20 7.85
C TYR A 77 7.06 1.62 7.33
N GLN A 78 8.10 2.41 7.08
CA GLN A 78 7.96 3.75 6.50
C GLN A 78 7.36 3.72 5.09
N ALA A 79 7.83 2.81 4.22
CA ALA A 79 7.34 2.70 2.85
C ALA A 79 5.86 2.28 2.79
N MET A 80 5.43 1.37 3.67
CA MET A 80 4.02 0.94 3.75
C MET A 80 3.14 1.99 4.44
N GLY A 81 3.65 2.72 5.44
CA GLY A 81 2.95 3.83 6.09
C GLY A 81 2.66 5.02 5.17
N ASN A 82 3.45 5.20 4.11
CA ASN A 82 3.22 6.22 3.08
C ASN A 82 1.91 6.03 2.28
N ILE A 83 1.16 4.96 2.49
CA ILE A 83 -0.19 4.78 1.92
C ILE A 83 -1.19 5.77 2.51
N ILE A 84 -0.98 6.27 3.75
CA ILE A 84 -1.93 7.15 4.44
C ILE A 84 -1.98 8.57 3.84
N PRO A 85 -0.86 9.28 3.65
CA PRO A 85 -0.85 10.53 2.90
C PRO A 85 -0.90 10.20 1.41
N VAL A 86 -2.12 10.01 0.89
CA VAL A 86 -2.33 9.98 -0.56
C VAL A 86 -2.12 11.36 -1.17
#